data_AF-A0A937VJZ0-F1
#
_entry.id   AF-A0A937VJZ0-F1
#
_cell.length_a   1.000
_cell.length_b   1.000
_cell.length_c   1.000
_cell.angle_alpha   90.00
_cell.angle_beta   90.00
_cell.angle_gamma   90.00
#
_symmetry.space_group_name_H-M   'P 1'
#
loop_
_entity.id
_entity.type
_entity.pdbx_description
1 polymer ?
#
loop_
_entity_poly.entity_id
_entity_poly.type
_entity_poly.pdbx_seq_one_letter_code
_entity_poly.pdbx_strand_id
1 'polypeptide(L)'
;MIAERRHLVVCDLDGTLVDAGGSAAPGIAAALRDLQASGVLFAVCTGRPYASARRSLGRARLRPDVLAACHGALVVDLDRRACVRHLRLPPAVAASIASELEHCGLDVTWYRGAWRLRGDRPDPPAGH
;
A
#
# COMPACT_ATOMS: atom_id res chain seq x y z
N MET A 1 -28.68 17.39 -1.02
CA MET A 1 -27.76 17.33 -2.17
C MET A 1 -27.41 15.89 -2.43
N ILE A 2 -27.73 15.36 -3.62
CA ILE A 2 -27.27 14.03 -4.02
C ILE A 2 -25.78 14.19 -4.33
N ALA A 3 -24.91 13.45 -3.65
CA ALA A 3 -23.48 13.48 -3.94
C ALA A 3 -23.25 13.17 -5.42
N GLU A 4 -22.50 14.02 -6.12
CA GLU A 4 -22.13 13.77 -7.51
C GLU A 4 -21.50 12.38 -7.64
N ARG A 5 -21.95 11.62 -8.65
CA ARG A 5 -21.37 10.31 -8.97
C ARG A 5 -19.89 10.51 -9.32
N ARG A 6 -19.00 10.05 -8.45
CA ARG A 6 -17.57 9.95 -8.72
C ARG A 6 -17.23 8.53 -9.11
N HIS A 7 -16.51 8.37 -10.21
CA HIS A 7 -15.96 7.07 -10.59
C HIS A 7 -14.62 6.85 -9.91
N LEU A 8 -14.34 5.60 -9.57
CA LEU A 8 -13.10 5.16 -8.94
C LEU A 8 -12.58 3.95 -9.70
N VAL A 9 -11.33 4.01 -10.11
CA VAL A 9 -10.58 2.85 -10.63
C VAL A 9 -9.61 2.40 -9.55
N VAL A 10 -9.69 1.14 -9.16
CA VAL A 10 -8.78 0.52 -8.20
C VAL A 10 -7.97 -0.54 -8.93
N CYS A 11 -6.66 -0.46 -8.84
CA CYS A 11 -5.76 -1.45 -9.41
C CYS A 11 -4.90 -2.10 -8.32
N ASP A 12 -4.59 -3.37 -8.51
CA ASP A 12 -3.45 -3.96 -7.83
C ASP A 12 -2.13 -3.35 -8.35
N LEU A 13 -1.03 -3.58 -7.62
CA LEU A 13 0.29 -3.05 -7.95
C LEU A 13 1.15 -4.10 -8.66
N ASP A 14 1.58 -5.14 -7.96
CA ASP A 14 2.58 -6.09 -8.46
C ASP A 14 1.96 -7.05 -9.47
N GLY A 15 2.60 -7.20 -10.64
CA GLY A 15 2.05 -8.00 -11.74
C GLY A 15 0.84 -7.35 -12.43
N THR A 16 0.43 -6.15 -12.01
CA THR A 16 -0.68 -5.39 -12.59
C THR A 16 -0.22 -4.05 -13.14
N LEU A 17 0.16 -3.11 -12.27
CA LEU A 17 0.67 -1.79 -12.67
C LEU A 17 2.18 -1.77 -12.83
N VAL A 18 2.90 -2.66 -12.13
CA VAL A 18 4.34 -2.83 -12.24
C VAL A 18 4.68 -4.30 -12.46
N ASP A 19 5.69 -4.55 -13.28
CA ASP A 19 6.24 -5.89 -13.52
C ASP A 19 7.11 -6.37 -12.35
N ALA A 20 7.67 -7.58 -12.49
CA ALA A 20 8.60 -8.14 -11.50
C ALA A 20 9.88 -7.30 -11.30
N GLY A 21 10.26 -6.49 -12.29
CA GLY A 21 11.36 -5.53 -12.21
C GLY A 21 10.97 -4.21 -11.52
N GLY A 22 9.70 -4.04 -11.14
CA GLY A 22 9.15 -2.83 -10.53
C GLY A 22 8.93 -1.69 -11.52
N SER A 23 8.91 -1.97 -12.82
CA SER A 23 8.67 -0.99 -13.87
C SER A 23 7.22 -1.05 -14.34
N ALA A 24 6.61 0.12 -14.57
CA ALA A 24 5.32 0.19 -15.24
C ALA A 24 5.51 0.06 -16.76
N ALA A 25 4.55 -0.58 -17.43
CA ALA A 25 4.54 -0.66 -18.88
C ALA A 25 4.50 0.75 -19.52
N PRO A 26 5.11 0.96 -20.70
CA PRO A 26 5.06 2.23 -21.40
C PRO A 26 3.62 2.74 -21.57
N GLY A 27 3.40 4.02 -21.31
CA GLY A 27 2.08 4.65 -21.45
C GLY A 27 1.15 4.55 -20.22
N ILE A 28 1.34 3.60 -19.30
CA ILE A 28 0.45 3.45 -18.12
C ILE A 28 0.39 4.73 -17.29
N ALA A 29 1.54 5.34 -17.01
CA ALA A 29 1.59 6.58 -16.22
C ALA A 29 0.89 7.76 -16.93
N ALA A 30 0.87 7.79 -18.26
CA ALA A 30 0.15 8.82 -19.01
C ALA A 30 -1.36 8.56 -18.98
N ALA A 31 -1.78 7.33 -19.29
CA ALA A 31 -3.19 6.93 -19.28
C ALA A 31 -3.85 7.16 -17.92
N LEU A 32 -3.16 6.87 -16.82
CA LEU A 32 -3.66 7.10 -15.46
C LEU A 32 -3.77 8.60 -15.13
N ARG A 33 -2.87 9.44 -15.63
CA ARG A 33 -3.00 10.90 -15.48
C ARG A 33 -4.18 11.43 -16.27
N ASP A 34 -4.39 10.96 -17.49
CA ASP A 34 -5.51 11.38 -18.33
C ASP A 34 -6.85 10.94 -17.70
N LEU A 35 -6.88 9.73 -17.13
CA LEU A 35 -8.00 9.22 -16.34
C LEU A 35 -8.30 10.14 -15.14
N GLN A 36 -7.29 10.51 -14.36
CA GLN A 36 -7.44 11.43 -13.23
C GLN A 36 -7.90 12.82 -13.67
N ALA A 37 -7.36 13.35 -14.77
CA ALA A 37 -7.75 14.64 -15.33
C ALA A 37 -9.22 14.66 -15.81
N SER A 38 -9.79 13.51 -16.17
CA SER A 38 -11.21 13.38 -16.50
C SER A 38 -12.15 13.34 -15.27
N GLY A 39 -11.62 13.45 -14.06
CA GLY A 39 -12.39 13.45 -12.81
C GLY A 39 -12.60 12.06 -12.19
N VAL A 40 -11.99 11.02 -12.73
CA VAL A 40 -12.01 9.66 -12.16
C VAL A 40 -10.90 9.54 -11.12
N LEU A 41 -11.24 9.08 -9.91
CA LEU A 41 -10.22 8.82 -8.89
C LEU A 41 -9.44 7.54 -9.25
N PHE A 42 -8.14 7.58 -9.04
CA PHE A 42 -7.26 6.43 -9.20
C PHE A 42 -6.73 5.98 -7.84
N ALA A 43 -6.99 4.71 -7.49
CA ALA A 43 -6.49 4.09 -6.28
C ALA A 43 -5.63 2.86 -6.56
N VAL A 44 -4.66 2.63 -5.69
CA VAL A 44 -3.88 1.39 -5.65
C VAL A 44 -4.25 0.61 -4.40
N CYS A 45 -4.58 -0.67 -4.56
CA CYS A 45 -4.77 -1.61 -3.46
C CYS A 45 -3.71 -2.71 -3.53
N THR A 46 -2.91 -2.89 -2.50
CA THR A 46 -1.78 -3.82 -2.53
C THR A 46 -1.55 -4.51 -1.19
N GLY A 47 -1.03 -5.72 -1.24
CA GLY A 47 -0.50 -6.42 -0.06
C GLY A 47 0.74 -5.75 0.54
N ARG A 48 1.43 -4.90 -0.22
CA ARG A 48 2.64 -4.24 0.26
C ARG A 48 2.35 -3.35 1.49
N PRO A 49 3.30 -3.26 2.43
CA PRO A 49 3.30 -2.24 3.46
C PRO A 49 3.40 -0.84 2.85
N TYR A 50 2.81 0.15 3.52
CA TYR A 50 2.71 1.53 3.02
C TYR A 50 4.03 2.11 2.49
N ALA A 51 5.11 2.04 3.27
CA ALA A 51 6.41 2.57 2.87
C ALA A 51 6.97 1.84 1.62
N SER A 52 6.80 0.53 1.53
CA SER A 52 7.23 -0.26 0.37
C SER A 52 6.42 0.10 -0.88
N ALA A 53 5.10 0.18 -0.75
CA ALA A 53 4.20 0.59 -1.83
C ALA A 53 4.55 2.00 -2.34
N ARG A 54 4.77 2.97 -1.44
CA ARG A 54 5.17 4.34 -1.80
C ARG A 54 6.48 4.38 -2.59
N ARG A 55 7.49 3.59 -2.20
CA ARG A 55 8.74 3.49 -2.96
C ARG A 55 8.53 2.91 -4.36
N SER A 56 7.74 1.84 -4.48
CA SER A 56 7.41 1.24 -5.78
C SER A 56 6.67 2.22 -6.69
N LEU A 57 5.64 2.90 -6.19
CA LEU A 57 4.91 3.93 -6.94
C LEU A 57 5.82 5.10 -7.35
N GLY A 58 6.74 5.50 -6.47
CA GLY A 58 7.76 6.50 -6.77
C GLY A 58 8.64 6.12 -7.95
N ARG A 59 9.21 4.90 -7.92
CA ARG A 59 10.06 4.34 -8.99
C ARG A 59 9.30 4.21 -10.32
N ALA A 60 8.06 3.73 -10.27
CA ALA A 60 7.20 3.60 -11.43
C ALA A 60 6.58 4.93 -11.91
N ARG A 61 6.86 6.05 -11.23
CA ARG A 61 6.30 7.38 -11.51
C ARG A 61 4.76 7.42 -11.50
N LEU A 62 4.14 6.53 -10.73
CA LEU A 62 2.69 6.47 -10.54
C LEU A 62 2.28 7.35 -9.36
N ARG A 63 1.11 7.98 -9.45
CA ARG A 63 0.59 8.96 -8.48
C ARG A 63 -0.91 8.71 -8.21
N PRO A 64 -1.27 7.62 -7.50
CA PRO A 64 -2.65 7.40 -7.11
C PRO A 64 -3.13 8.45 -6.10
N ASP A 65 -4.42 8.75 -6.14
CA ASP A 65 -5.13 9.61 -5.19
C ASP A 65 -5.30 8.90 -3.84
N VAL A 66 -5.52 7.57 -3.87
CA VAL A 66 -5.72 6.74 -2.68
C VAL A 66 -4.78 5.53 -2.71
N LEU A 67 -4.20 5.21 -1.56
CA LEU A 67 -3.41 4.00 -1.36
C LEU A 67 -4.00 3.14 -0.25
N ALA A 68 -4.47 1.95 -0.64
CA ALA A 68 -4.85 0.87 0.25
C ALA A 68 -3.67 -0.11 0.37
N ALA A 69 -2.90 0.00 1.45
CA ALA A 69 -1.76 -0.84 1.77
C ALA A 69 -2.14 -1.97 2.74
N CYS A 70 -1.24 -2.94 2.92
CA CYS A 70 -1.45 -4.10 3.80
C CYS A 70 -2.77 -4.83 3.50
N HIS A 71 -3.03 -5.14 2.24
CA HIS A 71 -4.28 -5.76 1.77
C HIS A 71 -5.53 -4.92 2.10
N GLY A 72 -5.39 -3.59 2.14
CA GLY A 72 -6.47 -2.67 2.48
C GLY A 72 -6.72 -2.44 3.97
N ALA A 73 -5.88 -3.02 4.85
CA ALA A 73 -5.93 -2.73 6.27
C ALA A 73 -5.56 -1.27 6.59
N LEU A 74 -4.75 -0.62 5.75
CA LEU A 74 -4.43 0.81 5.84
C LEU A 74 -4.85 1.51 4.55
N VAL A 75 -5.78 2.45 4.64
CA VAL A 75 -6.25 3.28 3.51
C VAL A 75 -5.90 4.74 3.79
N VAL A 76 -5.15 5.33 2.87
CA VAL A 76 -4.66 6.70 2.97
C VAL A 76 -5.10 7.48 1.72
N ASP A 77 -5.74 8.63 1.96
CA ASP A 77 -5.92 9.66 0.94
C ASP A 77 -4.58 10.39 0.80
N LEU A 78 -3.93 10.20 -0.34
CA LEU A 78 -2.59 10.71 -0.60
C LEU A 78 -2.57 12.19 -0.97
N ASP A 79 -3.68 12.70 -1.52
CA ASP A 79 -3.86 14.12 -1.83
C ASP A 79 -4.01 14.92 -0.54
N ARG A 80 -4.96 14.52 0.30
CA ARG A 80 -5.25 15.17 1.59
C ARG A 80 -4.28 14.80 2.71
N ARG A 81 -3.37 13.85 2.45
CA ARG A 81 -2.45 13.26 3.44
C ARG A 81 -3.17 12.76 4.69
N ALA A 82 -4.35 12.19 4.51
CA ALA A 82 -5.23 11.79 5.59
C ALA A 82 -5.35 10.26 5.66
N CYS A 83 -5.22 9.71 6.88
CA CYS A 83 -5.58 8.32 7.12
C CYS A 83 -7.10 8.19 7.10
N VAL A 84 -7.63 7.48 6.11
CA VAL A 84 -9.07 7.22 5.98
C VAL A 84 -9.47 6.03 6.86
N ARG A 85 -8.65 4.98 6.88
CA ARG A 85 -8.90 3.77 7.67
C ARG A 85 -7.60 3.10 8.07
N HIS A 86 -7.56 2.57 9.29
CA HIS A 86 -6.46 1.75 9.76
C HIS A 86 -6.99 0.63 10.67
N LEU A 87 -7.09 -0.57 10.14
CA LEU A 87 -7.38 -1.78 10.89
C LEU A 87 -6.08 -2.44 11.32
N ARG A 88 -5.87 -2.56 12.63
CA ARG A 88 -4.69 -3.21 13.20
C ARG A 88 -5.11 -4.41 14.01
N LEU A 89 -4.29 -5.44 13.98
CA LEU A 89 -4.35 -6.45 15.02
C LEU A 89 -3.95 -5.80 16.36
N PRO A 90 -4.67 -6.09 17.45
CA PRO A 90 -4.20 -5.73 18.79
C PRO A 90 -2.80 -6.30 19.03
N PRO A 91 -1.88 -5.57 19.68
CA PRO A 91 -0.49 -6.04 19.85
C PRO A 91 -0.36 -7.42 20.48
N ALA A 92 -1.18 -7.74 21.49
CA ALA A 92 -1.18 -9.06 22.14
C ALA A 92 -1.59 -10.19 21.18
N VAL A 93 -2.59 -9.94 20.33
CA VAL A 93 -3.04 -10.91 19.32
C VAL A 93 -1.96 -11.10 18.26
N ALA A 94 -1.37 -10.02 17.76
CA ALA A 94 -0.28 -10.09 16.80
C ALA A 94 0.92 -10.89 17.35
N ALA A 95 1.31 -10.64 18.61
CA ALA A 95 2.39 -11.36 19.28
C ALA A 95 2.08 -12.85 19.48
N SER A 96 0.84 -13.18 19.83
CA SER A 96 0.42 -14.59 19.97
C SER A 96 0.47 -15.34 18.64
N ILE A 97 -0.04 -14.74 17.55
CA ILE A 97 0.01 -15.33 16.21
C ILE A 97 1.46 -15.50 15.76
N ALA A 98 2.28 -14.47 15.95
CA ALA A 98 3.70 -14.49 15.66
C ALA A 98 4.42 -15.65 16.34
N SER A 99 4.26 -15.76 17.66
CA SER A 99 4.90 -16.80 18.44
C SER A 99 4.49 -18.19 17.94
N GLU A 100 3.19 -18.42 17.67
CA GLU A 100 2.72 -19.72 17.16
C GLU A 100 3.34 -20.07 15.80
N LEU A 101 3.39 -19.13 14.87
CA LEU A 101 3.98 -19.33 13.55
C LEU A 101 5.48 -19.60 13.64
N GLU A 102 6.20 -18.89 14.51
CA GLU A 102 7.61 -19.11 14.78
C GLU A 102 7.87 -20.50 15.41
N HIS A 103 7.02 -20.96 16.34
CA HIS A 103 7.11 -22.32 16.89
C HIS A 103 6.91 -23.40 15.82
N CYS A 104 6.10 -23.11 14.80
CA CYS A 104 5.93 -23.96 13.63
C CYS A 104 7.11 -23.88 12.63
N GLY A 105 8.14 -23.11 12.93
CA GLY A 105 9.31 -22.91 12.07
C GLY A 105 9.04 -22.03 10.84
N LEU A 106 7.99 -21.20 10.87
CA LEU A 106 7.65 -20.29 9.79
C LEU A 106 8.31 -18.92 9.99
N ASP A 107 8.79 -18.34 8.90
CA ASP A 107 9.27 -16.97 8.86
C ASP A 107 8.12 -15.98 9.04
N VAL A 108 8.17 -15.16 10.10
CA VAL A 108 7.16 -14.12 10.37
C VAL A 108 7.73 -12.73 10.06
N THR A 109 6.92 -11.92 9.39
CA THR A 109 7.17 -10.48 9.22
C THR A 109 5.95 -9.70 9.65
N TRP A 110 6.11 -8.78 10.59
CA TRP A 110 5.04 -7.86 10.98
C TRP A 110 5.49 -6.41 10.81
N TYR A 111 4.51 -5.50 10.80
CA TYR A 111 4.73 -4.08 10.56
C TYR A 111 4.13 -3.26 11.69
N ARG A 112 4.90 -2.32 12.22
CA ARG A 112 4.45 -1.35 13.23
C ARG A 112 4.77 0.05 12.75
N GLY A 113 3.74 0.80 12.33
CA GLY A 113 3.95 2.11 11.71
C GLY A 113 4.73 1.96 10.40
N ALA A 114 5.82 2.73 10.24
CA ALA A 114 6.70 2.65 9.07
C ALA A 114 7.72 1.49 9.14
N TRP A 115 7.81 0.79 10.28
CA TRP A 115 8.85 -0.18 10.57
C TRP A 115 8.43 -1.58 10.15
N ARG A 116 9.28 -2.23 9.36
CA ARG A 116 9.25 -3.69 9.15
C ARG A 116 10.03 -4.31 10.29
N LEU A 117 9.46 -5.31 10.94
CA LEU A 117 10.11 -6.07 12.00
C LEU A 117 10.18 -7.54 11.56
N ARG A 118 11.33 -8.17 11.76
CA ARG A 118 11.56 -9.60 11.47
C ARG A 118 12.25 -10.19 12.72
N GLY A 119 11.54 -11.03 13.47
CA GLY A 119 11.94 -11.35 14.85
C GLY A 119 12.08 -10.09 15.74
N ASP A 120 12.96 -10.12 16.73
CA ASP A 120 13.18 -9.04 17.71
C ASP A 120 13.90 -7.78 17.18
N ARG A 121 14.28 -7.75 15.89
CA ARG A 121 15.04 -6.62 15.32
C ARG A 121 14.20 -5.76 14.38
N PRO A 122 14.14 -4.44 14.62
CA PRO A 122 13.62 -3.50 13.63
C PRO A 122 14.54 -3.36 12.43
N ASP A 123 13.96 -3.42 11.24
CA ASP A 123 14.60 -3.05 9.97
C ASP A 123 14.30 -1.56 9.72
N PRO A 124 15.31 -0.69 9.51
CA PRO A 124 15.10 0.75 9.58
C PRO A 124 14.36 1.32 8.35
N PRO A 125 13.55 2.38 8.51
CA PRO A 125 13.11 3.23 7.42
C PRO A 125 14.29 4.13 7.04
N ALA A 126 14.89 3.85 5.88
CA ALA A 126 15.80 4.80 5.27
C ALA A 126 15.05 6.08 4.91
N GLY A 127 15.42 7.19 5.58
CA GLY A 127 15.35 8.58 5.11
C GLY A 127 13.96 9.16 4.84
N HIS A 128 13.62 10.22 5.57
CA HIS A 128 12.70 11.26 5.10
C HIS A 128 13.40 12.15 4.08
#